data_AF-A0A953TUC9-F1
#
_entry.id   AF-A0A953TUC9-F1
#
_cell.length_a   1.000
_cell.length_b   1.000
_cell.length_c   1.000
_cell.angle_alpha   90.00
_cell.angle_beta   90.00
_cell.angle_gamma   90.00
#
_symmetry.space_group_name_H-M   'P 1'
#
loop_
_entity.id
_entity.type
_entity.pdbx_description
1 polymer ?
#
loop_
_entity_poly.entity_id
_entity_poly.type
_entity_poly.pdbx_seq_one_letter_code
_entity_poly.pdbx_strand_id
1 'polypeptide(L)'
;MFEAAIAGDATRVYFEWSPGSPLAANPPQLEMRDDGTGGDRRAGDGVYSVLLPSTDIVRARVADDVQRVFVGYLDVMNGSLHVLHGNIFASVYTSDVGTTPITQRSPTLQFTSRVVNIYDPSFFVDFSVSRIAQTFYQTFGDDYDFLNVISLPGRFLNRDHVAVKNDVDGIGLVRQDDSRSYGSAGRLKGVSRFPIDDFYDGAVTGYIHEMGHQWINFLNFSPLGQGIPHWPYSSMAGGVMGFSIGGQGGEGGDFACTAVSQNGVVRLLARDGEPVFSDFDLYLMELVPPAQVADGIVFADQTAAQQLRCAGQTFTGAVLPVSVQDVIARYGARRPSAGDAQSQFRAATILVSRDGLASQETMWLYSWLTARAERRSPVAVHEGFLKSIPGAPANLTASAAGSSVTLRWTAPSTGNAPAAYQLEAGSTSGSTDLANFSTAAQRRRSLRSASRPARTT
;
A
#
# COMPACT_ATOMS: atom_id res chain seq x y z
N MET A 1 -15.41 -12.58 -17.54
CA MET A 1 -15.47 -11.44 -18.47
C MET A 1 -14.56 -10.37 -17.91
N PHE A 2 -13.70 -9.78 -18.72
CA PHE A 2 -13.00 -8.54 -18.40
C PHE A 2 -13.54 -7.45 -19.31
N GLU A 3 -13.85 -6.29 -18.73
CA GLU A 3 -14.45 -5.15 -19.41
C GLU A 3 -13.65 -3.89 -19.09
N ALA A 4 -13.42 -3.05 -20.08
CA ALA A 4 -12.73 -1.77 -19.94
C ALA A 4 -13.52 -0.67 -20.64
N ALA A 5 -13.99 0.32 -19.89
CA ALA A 5 -14.59 1.53 -20.43
C ALA A 5 -13.48 2.48 -20.86
N ILE A 6 -13.40 2.80 -22.16
CA ILE A 6 -12.35 3.63 -22.74
C ILE A 6 -12.90 5.02 -23.05
N ALA A 7 -12.24 6.05 -22.55
CA ALA A 7 -12.55 7.43 -22.89
C ALA A 7 -11.76 7.86 -24.14
N GLY A 8 -12.45 8.48 -25.10
CA GLY A 8 -11.87 8.93 -26.36
C GLY A 8 -11.87 7.86 -27.46
N ASP A 9 -11.27 8.20 -28.60
CA ASP A 9 -11.29 7.34 -29.79
C ASP A 9 -10.13 6.35 -29.77
N ALA A 10 -10.41 5.08 -29.45
CA ALA A 10 -9.47 3.99 -29.59
C ALA A 10 -9.62 3.32 -30.97
N THR A 11 -8.50 3.11 -31.67
CA THR A 11 -8.49 2.38 -32.93
C THR A 11 -8.36 0.87 -32.74
N ARG A 12 -7.80 0.43 -31.60
CA ARG A 12 -7.67 -0.97 -31.21
C ARG A 12 -7.54 -1.07 -29.70
N VAL A 13 -8.21 -2.05 -29.10
CA VAL A 13 -8.10 -2.39 -27.69
C VAL A 13 -7.85 -3.88 -27.60
N TYR A 14 -6.77 -4.28 -26.93
CA TYR A 14 -6.43 -5.69 -26.80
C TYR A 14 -5.83 -5.96 -25.42
N PHE A 15 -5.87 -7.23 -25.01
CA PHE A 15 -5.32 -7.70 -23.76
C PHE A 15 -4.14 -8.63 -24.03
N GLU A 16 -2.94 -8.27 -23.54
CA GLU A 16 -1.78 -9.15 -23.54
C GLU A 16 -1.91 -10.16 -22.41
N TRP A 17 -2.24 -11.40 -22.77
CA TRP A 17 -2.58 -12.45 -21.81
C TRP A 17 -1.34 -13.19 -21.28
N SER A 18 -1.03 -13.01 -20.00
CA SER A 18 0.17 -13.59 -19.37
C SER A 18 0.01 -13.83 -17.86
N PRO A 19 -0.97 -14.64 -17.42
CA PRO A 19 -1.25 -14.84 -16.01
C PRO A 19 -0.01 -15.35 -15.24
N GLY A 20 0.37 -14.62 -14.19
CA GLY A 20 1.54 -14.89 -13.36
C GLY A 20 2.90 -14.59 -14.00
N SER A 21 2.96 -14.04 -15.21
CA SER A 21 4.22 -13.82 -15.94
C SER A 21 4.32 -12.43 -16.58
N PRO A 22 4.70 -11.38 -15.82
CA PRO A 22 4.77 -10.01 -16.32
C PRO A 22 5.84 -9.77 -17.39
N LEU A 23 6.79 -10.70 -17.53
CA LEU A 23 7.89 -10.66 -18.50
C LEU A 23 7.77 -11.80 -19.54
N ALA A 24 6.55 -12.29 -19.78
CA ALA A 24 6.32 -13.31 -20.80
C ALA A 24 6.83 -12.84 -22.17
N ALA A 25 7.63 -13.66 -22.83
CA ALA A 25 8.09 -13.37 -24.19
C ALA A 25 6.94 -13.62 -25.18
N ASN A 26 6.47 -12.56 -25.85
CA ASN A 26 5.39 -12.60 -26.85
C ASN A 26 4.07 -13.19 -26.33
N PRO A 27 3.42 -12.55 -25.32
CA PRO A 27 2.14 -13.03 -24.81
C PRO A 27 1.05 -12.99 -25.90
N PRO A 28 0.10 -13.94 -25.91
CA PRO A 28 -1.05 -13.87 -26.80
C PRO A 28 -1.80 -12.54 -26.65
N GLN A 29 -2.09 -11.89 -27.78
CA GLN A 29 -2.93 -10.69 -27.81
C GLN A 29 -4.38 -11.09 -28.06
N LEU A 30 -5.25 -10.81 -27.10
CA LEU A 30 -6.68 -11.07 -27.18
C LEU A 30 -7.41 -9.77 -27.54
N GLU A 31 -7.98 -9.68 -28.73
CA GLU A 31 -8.77 -8.51 -29.13
C GLU A 31 -9.98 -8.33 -28.20
N MET A 32 -10.14 -7.10 -27.70
CA MET A 32 -11.31 -6.70 -26.93
C MET A 32 -12.33 -6.06 -27.88
N ARG A 33 -13.61 -6.34 -27.67
CA ARG A 33 -14.69 -5.96 -28.60
C ARG A 33 -15.69 -4.99 -27.98
N ASP A 34 -16.20 -4.07 -28.79
CA ASP A 34 -17.32 -3.15 -28.52
C ASP A 34 -18.33 -3.26 -29.69
N ASP A 35 -18.65 -4.51 -30.08
CA ASP A 35 -19.45 -4.85 -31.26
C ASP A 35 -20.75 -5.61 -30.93
N GLY A 36 -21.10 -5.74 -29.64
CA GLY A 36 -22.23 -6.51 -29.12
C GLY A 36 -22.02 -8.03 -29.19
N THR A 37 -20.79 -8.50 -29.44
CA THR A 37 -20.46 -9.92 -29.55
C THR A 37 -19.34 -10.33 -28.60
N GLY A 38 -19.09 -11.65 -28.47
CA GLY A 38 -17.94 -12.16 -27.73
C GLY A 38 -17.95 -11.85 -26.22
N GLY A 39 -19.08 -11.40 -25.68
CA GLY A 39 -19.19 -10.99 -24.29
C GLY A 39 -19.55 -9.52 -24.07
N ASP A 40 -19.34 -8.69 -25.08
CA ASP A 40 -19.78 -7.30 -25.05
C ASP A 40 -21.32 -7.23 -24.99
N ARG A 41 -21.83 -6.42 -24.06
CA ARG A 41 -23.26 -6.30 -23.79
C ARG A 41 -23.94 -5.35 -24.76
N ARG A 42 -23.23 -4.33 -25.26
CA ARG A 42 -23.83 -3.27 -26.06
C ARG A 42 -22.78 -2.66 -27.00
N ALA A 43 -22.99 -2.89 -28.30
CA ALA A 43 -22.15 -2.32 -29.34
C ALA A 43 -22.10 -0.78 -29.31
N GLY A 44 -20.90 -0.24 -29.43
CA GLY A 44 -20.60 1.18 -29.62
C GLY A 44 -20.85 2.03 -28.38
N ASP A 45 -20.76 1.46 -27.18
CA ASP A 45 -20.90 2.21 -25.93
C ASP A 45 -19.56 2.56 -25.26
N GLY A 46 -18.44 2.19 -25.90
CA GLY A 46 -17.09 2.44 -25.42
C GLY A 46 -16.62 1.44 -24.36
N VAL A 47 -17.38 0.37 -24.10
CA VAL A 47 -16.99 -0.71 -23.18
C VAL A 47 -16.46 -1.90 -23.96
N TYR A 48 -15.14 -2.04 -23.97
CA TYR A 48 -14.48 -3.15 -24.65
C TYR A 48 -14.43 -4.37 -23.74
N SER A 49 -14.75 -5.55 -24.29
CA SER A 49 -14.91 -6.78 -23.51
C SER A 49 -14.08 -7.95 -24.08
N VAL A 50 -13.58 -8.80 -23.19
CA VAL A 50 -12.90 -10.07 -23.55
C VAL A 50 -13.15 -11.17 -22.51
N LEU A 51 -13.23 -12.41 -22.98
CA LEU A 51 -13.34 -13.58 -22.13
C LEU A 51 -11.94 -14.07 -21.72
N LEU A 52 -11.65 -13.97 -20.43
CA LEU A 52 -10.41 -14.47 -19.83
C LEU A 52 -10.67 -15.79 -19.07
N PRO A 53 -9.88 -16.86 -19.29
CA PRO A 53 -10.02 -18.12 -18.56
C PRO A 53 -9.65 -17.98 -17.08
N SER A 54 -10.65 -17.97 -16.18
CA SER A 54 -10.41 -17.85 -14.74
C SER A 54 -9.59 -19.01 -14.16
N THR A 55 -9.67 -20.20 -14.75
CA THR A 55 -8.90 -21.38 -14.32
C THR A 55 -7.39 -21.16 -14.41
N ASP A 56 -6.94 -20.41 -15.41
CA ASP A 56 -5.51 -20.14 -15.61
C ASP A 56 -5.01 -19.07 -14.63
N ILE A 57 -5.84 -18.05 -14.33
CA ILE A 57 -5.57 -17.06 -13.29
C ILE A 57 -5.43 -17.75 -11.92
N VAL A 58 -6.39 -18.60 -11.56
CA VAL A 58 -6.36 -19.32 -10.29
C VAL A 58 -5.15 -20.27 -10.21
N ARG A 59 -4.79 -20.93 -11.32
CA ARG A 59 -3.61 -21.81 -11.39
C ARG A 59 -2.29 -21.04 -11.28
N ALA A 60 -2.24 -19.81 -11.80
CA ALA A 60 -1.05 -18.96 -11.74
C ALA A 60 -0.80 -18.37 -10.36
N ARG A 61 -1.82 -18.35 -9.48
CA ARG A 61 -1.71 -17.80 -8.12
C ARG A 61 -0.61 -18.47 -7.32
N VAL A 62 0.29 -17.66 -6.78
CA VAL A 62 1.33 -18.04 -5.82
C VAL A 62 1.09 -17.38 -4.46
N ALA A 63 1.81 -17.83 -3.43
CA ALA A 63 1.54 -17.39 -2.05
C ALA A 63 1.83 -15.89 -1.83
N ASP A 64 2.80 -15.33 -2.53
CA ASP A 64 3.21 -13.92 -2.43
C ASP A 64 2.35 -12.97 -3.28
N ASP A 65 1.33 -13.50 -3.98
CA ASP A 65 0.33 -12.68 -4.67
C ASP A 65 -0.62 -11.98 -3.71
N VAL A 66 -0.74 -12.45 -2.46
CA VAL A 66 -1.64 -11.87 -1.43
C VAL A 66 -3.04 -11.64 -1.99
N GLN A 67 -3.58 -12.68 -2.64
CA GLN A 67 -4.89 -12.68 -3.33
C GLN A 67 -4.98 -11.84 -4.60
N ARG A 68 -3.90 -11.24 -5.11
CA ARG A 68 -3.89 -10.48 -6.37
C ARG A 68 -2.95 -11.14 -7.37
N VAL A 69 -3.51 -11.73 -8.42
CA VAL A 69 -2.73 -12.41 -9.44
C VAL A 69 -2.52 -11.46 -10.61
N PHE A 70 -1.28 -11.23 -11.03
CA PHE A 70 -1.02 -10.54 -12.29
C PHE A 70 -1.64 -11.33 -13.46
N VAL A 71 -2.43 -10.67 -14.30
CA VAL A 71 -3.18 -11.32 -15.40
C VAL A 71 -2.55 -11.02 -16.76
N GLY A 72 -2.07 -9.80 -16.95
CA GLY A 72 -1.59 -9.31 -18.24
C GLY A 72 -1.61 -7.79 -18.35
N TYR A 73 -1.55 -7.28 -19.57
CA TYR A 73 -1.63 -5.86 -19.86
C TYR A 73 -2.85 -5.52 -20.69
N LEU A 74 -3.54 -4.43 -20.33
CA LEU A 74 -4.53 -3.77 -21.16
C LEU A 74 -3.81 -2.75 -22.03
N ASP A 75 -3.92 -2.92 -23.34
CA ASP A 75 -3.37 -2.00 -24.33
C ASP A 75 -4.48 -1.28 -25.09
N VAL A 76 -4.35 0.04 -25.16
CA VAL A 76 -5.24 0.92 -25.91
C VAL A 76 -4.42 1.68 -26.94
N MET A 77 -4.82 1.56 -28.20
CA MET A 77 -4.14 2.16 -29.34
C MET A 77 -4.97 3.30 -29.93
N ASN A 78 -4.29 4.37 -30.36
CA ASN A 78 -4.83 5.35 -31.29
C ASN A 78 -3.89 5.44 -32.51
N GLY A 79 -4.30 4.83 -33.62
CA GLY A 79 -3.44 4.56 -34.76
C GLY A 79 -2.29 3.64 -34.35
N SER A 80 -1.05 4.13 -34.50
CA SER A 80 0.16 3.42 -34.08
C SER A 80 0.65 3.79 -32.67
N LEU A 81 -0.03 4.70 -31.97
CA LEU A 81 0.37 5.16 -30.65
C LEU A 81 -0.27 4.29 -29.56
N HIS A 82 0.53 3.79 -28.62
CA HIS A 82 0.02 3.28 -27.34
C HIS A 82 -0.40 4.46 -26.47
N VAL A 83 -1.71 4.61 -26.23
CA VAL A 83 -2.23 5.63 -25.30
C VAL A 83 -2.33 5.09 -23.88
N LEU A 84 -2.40 3.77 -23.74
CA LEU A 84 -2.31 3.06 -22.45
C LEU A 84 -1.60 1.73 -22.66
N HIS A 85 -0.72 1.39 -21.71
CA HIS A 85 -0.21 0.04 -21.47
C HIS A 85 -0.27 -0.20 -19.96
N GLY A 86 -1.38 -0.76 -19.48
CA GLY A 86 -1.71 -0.86 -18.07
C GLY A 86 -1.66 -2.30 -17.59
N ASN A 87 -0.92 -2.59 -16.53
CA ASN A 87 -0.93 -3.91 -15.89
C ASN A 87 -2.27 -4.16 -15.19
N ILE A 88 -2.79 -5.38 -15.34
CA ILE A 88 -4.08 -5.81 -14.79
C ILE A 88 -3.85 -6.96 -13.82
N PHE A 89 -4.45 -6.85 -12.63
CA PHE A 89 -4.47 -7.89 -11.63
C PHE A 89 -5.90 -8.39 -11.43
N ALA A 90 -6.01 -9.63 -10.97
CA ALA A 90 -7.28 -10.22 -10.56
C ALA A 90 -7.21 -10.51 -9.07
N SER A 91 -8.15 -9.93 -8.33
CA SER A 91 -8.43 -10.28 -6.95
C SER A 91 -9.10 -11.67 -6.90
N VAL A 92 -8.45 -12.65 -6.26
CA VAL A 92 -8.87 -14.04 -6.15
C VAL A 92 -9.23 -14.35 -4.70
N TYR A 93 -10.49 -14.67 -4.44
CA TYR A 93 -10.88 -15.22 -3.14
C TYR A 93 -10.48 -16.71 -3.04
N THR A 94 -9.89 -17.07 -1.91
CA THR A 94 -9.58 -18.44 -1.53
C THR A 94 -9.99 -18.69 -0.07
N SER A 95 -10.17 -19.95 0.33
CA SER A 95 -10.72 -20.29 1.65
C SER A 95 -9.86 -19.82 2.84
N ASP A 96 -8.57 -19.54 2.65
CA ASP A 96 -7.66 -18.96 3.65
C ASP A 96 -7.96 -17.48 3.98
N VAL A 97 -8.74 -16.78 3.15
CA VAL A 97 -9.30 -15.45 3.48
C VAL A 97 -10.33 -15.57 4.62
N GLY A 98 -11.02 -16.71 4.69
CA GLY A 98 -12.13 -16.94 5.60
C GLY A 98 -13.41 -16.21 5.18
N THR A 99 -14.44 -16.33 6.01
CA THR A 99 -15.74 -15.70 5.79
C THR A 99 -16.09 -14.80 6.96
N THR A 100 -16.98 -13.83 6.73
CA THR A 100 -17.54 -12.98 7.79
C THR A 100 -19.02 -12.70 7.51
N PRO A 101 -19.86 -12.52 8.54
CA PRO A 101 -21.27 -12.19 8.34
C PRO A 101 -21.44 -10.90 7.52
N ILE A 102 -22.35 -10.94 6.55
CA ILE A 102 -22.76 -9.79 5.74
C ILE A 102 -24.20 -9.46 6.12
N THR A 103 -24.42 -8.21 6.52
CA THR A 103 -25.76 -7.67 6.78
C THR A 103 -26.16 -6.80 5.59
N GLN A 104 -27.18 -7.22 4.85
CA GLN A 104 -27.80 -6.37 3.83
C GLN A 104 -28.85 -5.47 4.50
N ARG A 105 -28.62 -4.16 4.45
CA ARG A 105 -29.51 -3.15 5.06
C ARG A 105 -30.59 -2.68 4.11
N SER A 106 -30.28 -2.62 2.81
CA SER A 106 -31.18 -2.18 1.74
C SER A 106 -30.76 -2.83 0.41
N PRO A 107 -31.50 -2.63 -0.69
CA PRO A 107 -31.07 -3.08 -2.03
C PRO A 107 -29.77 -2.42 -2.52
N THR A 108 -29.33 -1.33 -1.89
CA THR A 108 -28.14 -0.56 -2.30
C THR A 108 -27.05 -0.50 -1.24
N LEU A 109 -27.26 -1.10 -0.06
CA LEU A 109 -26.29 -1.06 1.03
C LEU A 109 -26.22 -2.40 1.76
N GLN A 110 -25.01 -2.93 1.89
CA GLN A 110 -24.68 -4.07 2.74
C GLN A 110 -23.36 -3.82 3.48
N PHE A 111 -23.09 -4.53 4.57
CA PHE A 111 -21.85 -4.35 5.31
C PHE A 111 -21.43 -5.58 6.11
N THR A 112 -20.13 -5.65 6.41
CA THR A 112 -19.53 -6.52 7.43
C THR A 112 -19.17 -5.67 8.66
N SER A 113 -18.44 -6.25 9.62
CA SER A 113 -17.89 -5.48 10.75
C SER A 113 -16.85 -4.42 10.37
N ARG A 114 -16.27 -4.48 9.16
CA ARG A 114 -15.16 -3.61 8.73
C ARG A 114 -15.39 -2.88 7.41
N VAL A 115 -16.23 -3.42 6.54
CA VAL A 115 -16.44 -2.90 5.19
C VAL A 115 -17.92 -2.68 4.96
N VAL A 116 -18.28 -1.50 4.47
CA VAL A 116 -19.59 -1.26 3.86
C VAL A 116 -19.44 -1.31 2.34
N ASN A 117 -20.44 -1.83 1.65
CA ASN A 117 -20.59 -1.66 0.22
C ASN A 117 -21.84 -0.85 -0.08
N ILE A 118 -21.64 0.21 -0.87
CA ILE A 118 -22.68 1.11 -1.36
C ILE A 118 -22.75 0.92 -2.88
N TYR A 119 -23.89 0.45 -3.37
CA TYR A 119 -24.17 0.38 -4.81
C TYR A 119 -24.60 1.75 -5.30
N ASP A 120 -23.75 2.36 -6.13
CA ASP A 120 -23.91 3.74 -6.60
C ASP A 120 -23.28 3.94 -7.99
N PRO A 121 -24.03 3.71 -9.09
CA PRO A 121 -23.50 3.85 -10.43
C PRO A 121 -23.17 5.32 -10.77
N SER A 122 -23.82 6.28 -10.13
CA SER A 122 -23.57 7.72 -10.36
C SER A 122 -22.17 8.14 -9.90
N PHE A 123 -21.59 7.43 -8.92
CA PHE A 123 -20.21 7.65 -8.48
C PHE A 123 -19.20 7.44 -9.62
N PHE A 124 -19.55 6.59 -10.58
CA PHE A 124 -18.72 6.33 -11.75
C PHE A 124 -18.89 7.40 -12.85
N VAL A 125 -19.73 8.40 -12.61
CA VAL A 125 -19.86 9.58 -13.47
C VAL A 125 -19.22 10.79 -12.80
N ASP A 126 -19.54 11.04 -11.53
CA ASP A 126 -19.16 12.27 -10.82
C ASP A 126 -17.95 12.12 -9.87
N PHE A 127 -17.59 10.89 -9.52
CA PHE A 127 -16.57 10.56 -8.52
C PHE A 127 -16.77 11.27 -7.16
N SER A 128 -18.02 11.55 -6.80
CA SER A 128 -18.37 12.36 -5.63
C SER A 128 -18.21 11.59 -4.32
N VAL A 129 -17.06 11.74 -3.68
CA VAL A 129 -16.79 11.13 -2.37
C VAL A 129 -17.60 11.73 -1.23
N SER A 130 -17.98 13.01 -1.31
CA SER A 130 -18.83 13.65 -0.30
C SER A 130 -20.23 13.03 -0.29
N ARG A 131 -20.79 12.72 -1.46
CA ARG A 131 -22.07 12.02 -1.60
C ARG A 131 -22.02 10.60 -1.04
N ILE A 132 -20.92 9.88 -1.28
CA ILE A 132 -20.70 8.54 -0.71
C ILE A 132 -20.58 8.61 0.82
N ALA A 133 -19.85 9.59 1.36
CA ALA A 133 -19.75 9.82 2.80
C ALA A 133 -21.11 10.18 3.43
N GLN A 134 -21.92 11.02 2.77
CA GLN A 134 -23.27 11.34 3.23
C GLN A 134 -24.15 10.08 3.31
N THR A 135 -24.11 9.22 2.30
CA THR A 135 -24.83 7.94 2.32
C THR A 135 -24.34 7.02 3.45
N PHE A 136 -23.03 7.01 3.72
CA PHE A 136 -22.45 6.27 4.85
C PHE A 136 -23.01 6.77 6.20
N TYR A 137 -22.97 8.08 6.46
CA TYR A 137 -23.42 8.66 7.74
C TYR A 137 -24.94 8.65 7.94
N GLN A 138 -25.73 8.32 6.92
CA GLN A 138 -27.17 8.01 7.11
C GLN A 138 -27.39 6.69 7.86
N THR A 139 -26.41 5.77 7.80
CA THR A 139 -26.52 4.44 8.42
C THR A 139 -25.62 4.31 9.65
N PHE A 140 -24.42 4.88 9.60
CA PHE A 140 -23.42 4.76 10.66
C PHE A 140 -23.26 6.09 11.40
N GLY A 141 -23.01 6.03 12.72
CA GLY A 141 -22.79 7.21 13.54
C GLY A 141 -21.52 7.98 13.15
N ASP A 142 -21.42 9.23 13.61
CA ASP A 142 -20.22 10.08 13.42
C ASP A 142 -19.06 9.67 14.34
N ASP A 143 -18.59 8.43 14.16
CA ASP A 143 -17.62 7.74 15.00
C ASP A 143 -16.29 7.47 14.29
N TYR A 144 -16.09 8.04 13.09
CA TYR A 144 -14.96 7.75 12.22
C TYR A 144 -14.16 9.02 11.91
N ASP A 145 -12.85 8.92 12.09
CA ASP A 145 -11.88 9.97 11.80
C ASP A 145 -11.47 9.95 10.32
N PHE A 146 -11.51 8.77 9.69
CA PHE A 146 -11.14 8.59 8.28
C PHE A 146 -12.11 7.67 7.53
N LEU A 147 -12.27 7.93 6.23
CA LEU A 147 -12.94 7.02 5.30
C LEU A 147 -11.96 6.59 4.20
N ASN A 148 -11.91 5.30 3.91
CA ASN A 148 -11.26 4.76 2.71
C ASN A 148 -12.35 4.44 1.68
N VAL A 149 -12.30 5.05 0.51
CA VAL A 149 -13.28 4.85 -0.57
C VAL A 149 -12.63 4.13 -1.74
N ILE A 150 -13.10 2.93 -2.02
CA ILE A 150 -12.56 2.03 -3.04
C ILE A 150 -13.57 1.90 -4.19
N SER A 151 -13.11 2.04 -5.43
CA SER A 151 -13.96 1.93 -6.62
C SER A 151 -14.06 0.48 -7.10
N LEU A 152 -15.27 -0.02 -7.34
CA LEU A 152 -15.50 -1.35 -7.93
C LEU A 152 -16.49 -1.25 -9.11
N PRO A 153 -16.06 -1.35 -10.37
CA PRO A 153 -14.72 -1.71 -10.84
C PRO A 153 -13.68 -0.61 -10.62
N GLY A 154 -12.39 -0.96 -10.73
CA GLY A 154 -11.30 -0.01 -10.66
C GLY A 154 -11.29 1.02 -11.80
N ARG A 155 -10.60 2.14 -11.57
CA ARG A 155 -10.34 3.22 -12.53
C ARG A 155 -8.84 3.48 -12.59
N PHE A 156 -8.29 3.68 -13.79
CA PHE A 156 -6.88 4.07 -14.00
C PHE A 156 -6.61 5.51 -13.54
N LEU A 157 -6.64 5.71 -12.22
CA LEU A 157 -6.30 6.94 -11.52
C LEU A 157 -5.51 6.54 -10.28
N ASN A 158 -4.54 7.38 -9.88
CA ASN A 158 -3.76 7.10 -8.69
C ASN A 158 -4.63 7.24 -7.42
N ARG A 159 -4.25 6.53 -6.37
CA ARG A 159 -4.81 6.75 -5.04
C ARG A 159 -4.37 8.11 -4.52
N ASP A 160 -5.17 8.71 -3.65
CA ASP A 160 -4.85 10.00 -3.04
C ASP A 160 -5.58 10.16 -1.69
N HIS A 161 -5.34 11.30 -1.04
CA HIS A 161 -6.03 11.69 0.18
C HIS A 161 -6.52 13.13 0.13
N VAL A 162 -7.71 13.34 0.68
CA VAL A 162 -8.32 14.67 0.83
C VAL A 162 -8.50 14.97 2.31
N ALA A 163 -7.83 16.01 2.79
CA ALA A 163 -8.06 16.55 4.12
C ALA A 163 -9.42 17.30 4.15
N VAL A 164 -10.41 16.69 4.79
CA VAL A 164 -11.75 17.27 4.99
C VAL A 164 -11.72 18.31 6.10
N LYS A 165 -10.91 18.07 7.12
CA LYS A 165 -10.71 18.94 8.27
C LYS A 165 -9.24 18.98 8.63
N ASN A 166 -8.75 20.18 8.90
CA ASN A 166 -7.48 20.40 9.55
C ASN A 166 -7.70 21.25 10.81
N ASP A 167 -7.53 20.63 11.97
CA ASP A 167 -7.56 21.25 13.29
C ASP A 167 -6.15 21.35 13.92
N VAL A 168 -5.11 21.18 13.10
CA VAL A 168 -3.69 21.19 13.48
C VAL A 168 -3.01 22.47 13.00
N ASP A 169 -2.21 23.09 13.87
CA ASP A 169 -1.29 24.18 13.50
C ASP A 169 0.14 23.66 13.32
N GLY A 170 1.00 24.45 12.68
CA GLY A 170 2.45 24.20 12.60
C GLY A 170 2.88 23.21 11.51
N ILE A 171 1.97 22.76 10.66
CA ILE A 171 2.25 21.76 9.59
C ILE A 171 2.21 22.33 8.17
N GLY A 172 2.09 23.65 8.02
CA GLY A 172 2.00 24.31 6.70
C GLY A 172 0.62 24.30 6.06
N LEU A 173 -0.37 23.62 6.66
CA LEU A 173 -1.79 23.71 6.29
C LEU A 173 -2.54 24.79 7.07
N VAL A 174 -3.54 25.39 6.43
CA VAL A 174 -4.49 26.30 7.07
C VAL A 174 -5.56 25.48 7.81
N ARG A 175 -6.06 25.99 8.93
CA ARG A 175 -7.20 25.38 9.63
C ARG A 175 -8.46 25.46 8.78
N GLN A 176 -9.16 24.33 8.64
CA GLN A 176 -10.43 24.24 7.92
C GLN A 176 -11.29 23.10 8.49
N ASP A 177 -12.60 23.16 8.28
CA ASP A 177 -13.52 22.09 8.67
C ASP A 177 -14.71 22.04 7.70
N ASP A 178 -14.61 21.16 6.71
CA ASP A 178 -15.66 20.90 5.72
C ASP A 178 -16.46 19.64 6.05
N SER A 179 -16.33 19.07 7.26
CA SER A 179 -16.89 17.75 7.62
C SER A 179 -18.40 17.65 7.37
N ARG A 180 -19.13 18.77 7.57
CA ARG A 180 -20.58 18.84 7.36
C ARG A 180 -20.98 18.57 5.92
N SER A 181 -20.14 18.97 4.95
CA SER A 181 -20.39 18.71 3.53
C SER A 181 -20.28 17.22 3.17
N TYR A 182 -19.63 16.42 4.03
CA TYR A 182 -19.52 14.97 3.93
C TYR A 182 -20.54 14.22 4.79
N GLY A 183 -21.43 14.92 5.50
CA GLY A 183 -22.42 14.32 6.41
C GLY A 183 -21.90 14.03 7.83
N SER A 184 -20.65 14.36 8.14
CA SER A 184 -20.08 14.25 9.49
C SER A 184 -20.42 15.48 10.34
N ALA A 185 -20.66 15.28 11.64
CA ALA A 185 -20.96 16.33 12.61
C ALA A 185 -19.70 17.05 13.14
N GLY A 186 -18.51 16.75 12.61
CA GLY A 186 -17.25 17.39 13.00
C GLY A 186 -16.09 16.43 13.21
N ARG A 187 -16.33 15.12 13.14
CA ARG A 187 -15.33 14.11 13.45
C ARG A 187 -14.43 13.76 12.26
N LEU A 188 -14.98 13.72 11.05
CA LEU A 188 -14.25 13.31 9.85
C LEU A 188 -13.06 14.26 9.59
N LYS A 189 -11.84 13.69 9.61
CA LYS A 189 -10.58 14.40 9.33
C LYS A 189 -10.23 14.35 7.84
N GLY A 190 -10.32 13.16 7.23
CA GLY A 190 -9.92 12.99 5.85
C GLY A 190 -10.50 11.77 5.17
N VAL A 191 -10.39 11.73 3.84
CA VAL A 191 -10.85 10.63 2.99
C VAL A 191 -9.71 10.20 2.08
N SER A 192 -9.30 8.94 2.17
CA SER A 192 -8.39 8.31 1.21
C SER A 192 -9.20 7.66 0.09
N ARG A 193 -8.81 7.89 -1.16
CA ARG A 193 -9.47 7.32 -2.34
C ARG A 193 -8.55 6.28 -2.97
N PHE A 194 -9.13 5.12 -3.30
CA PHE A 194 -8.47 4.04 -4.02
C PHE A 194 -9.25 3.78 -5.31
N PRO A 195 -8.98 4.54 -6.39
CA PRO A 195 -9.63 4.33 -7.67
C PRO A 195 -9.27 2.97 -8.27
N ILE A 196 -8.02 2.52 -8.10
CA ILE A 196 -7.59 1.15 -8.40
C ILE A 196 -7.77 0.33 -7.13
N ASP A 197 -8.63 -0.69 -7.19
CA ASP A 197 -9.02 -1.48 -6.03
C ASP A 197 -7.90 -2.42 -5.56
N ASP A 198 -7.04 -2.86 -6.48
CA ASP A 198 -5.82 -3.63 -6.18
C ASP A 198 -4.75 -2.85 -5.40
N PHE A 199 -4.84 -1.52 -5.29
CA PHE A 199 -3.97 -0.72 -4.42
C PHE A 199 -4.43 -0.69 -2.96
N TYR A 200 -5.60 -1.28 -2.65
CA TYR A 200 -6.12 -1.28 -1.30
C TYR A 200 -5.77 -2.54 -0.52
N ASP A 201 -4.84 -2.45 0.44
CA ASP A 201 -4.62 -3.43 1.50
C ASP A 201 -4.23 -2.67 2.77
N GLY A 202 -4.90 -2.93 3.89
CA GLY A 202 -4.59 -2.23 5.15
C GLY A 202 -3.14 -2.41 5.63
N ALA A 203 -2.41 -3.41 5.12
CA ALA A 203 -0.99 -3.61 5.43
C ALA A 203 -0.01 -3.03 4.39
N VAL A 204 -0.44 -2.60 3.19
CA VAL A 204 0.51 -2.02 2.22
C VAL A 204 0.95 -0.64 2.66
N THR A 205 2.20 -0.27 2.36
CA THR A 205 2.74 1.08 2.60
C THR A 205 1.86 2.16 1.96
N GLY A 206 1.30 1.90 0.77
CA GLY A 206 0.38 2.83 0.10
C GLY A 206 -0.81 3.26 0.96
N TYR A 207 -1.35 2.37 1.80
CA TYR A 207 -2.46 2.70 2.71
C TYR A 207 -2.08 3.79 3.72
N ILE A 208 -0.92 3.64 4.35
CA ILE A 208 -0.46 4.59 5.37
C ILE A 208 0.14 5.85 4.72
N HIS A 209 0.67 5.74 3.50
CA HIS A 209 1.11 6.88 2.69
C HIS A 209 -0.04 7.85 2.45
N GLU A 210 -1.19 7.36 1.96
CA GLU A 210 -2.34 8.23 1.72
C GLU A 210 -2.83 8.86 3.02
N MET A 211 -2.91 8.09 4.12
CA MET A 211 -3.28 8.68 5.40
C MET A 211 -2.24 9.71 5.89
N GLY A 212 -0.96 9.56 5.54
CA GLY A 212 0.11 10.51 5.85
C GLY A 212 -0.14 11.90 5.27
N HIS A 213 -0.78 11.98 4.10
CA HIS A 213 -1.21 13.25 3.49
C HIS A 213 -2.24 14.04 4.31
N GLN A 214 -2.80 13.49 5.38
CA GLN A 214 -3.54 14.28 6.37
C GLN A 214 -2.65 15.35 7.05
N TRP A 215 -1.33 15.11 7.12
CA TRP A 215 -0.38 15.97 7.84
C TRP A 215 0.89 16.32 7.04
N ILE A 216 1.29 15.50 6.06
CA ILE A 216 2.61 15.53 5.42
C ILE A 216 2.49 15.64 3.89
N ASN A 217 3.33 16.38 3.17
CA ASN A 217 4.21 17.47 3.58
C ASN A 217 3.68 18.75 2.93
N PHE A 218 3.32 19.75 3.75
CA PHE A 218 2.78 21.03 3.28
C PHE A 218 3.70 22.22 3.63
N LEU A 219 4.97 21.93 3.95
CA LEU A 219 5.97 22.92 4.38
C LEU A 219 6.50 23.75 3.21
N ASN A 220 5.77 24.79 2.84
CA ASN A 220 6.09 25.70 1.74
C ASN A 220 7.12 26.78 2.10
N PHE A 221 8.37 26.36 2.32
CA PHE A 221 9.54 27.24 2.41
C PHE A 221 10.80 26.52 1.90
N SER A 222 11.82 27.27 1.48
CA SER A 222 13.08 26.67 1.03
C SER A 222 13.83 26.00 2.21
N PRO A 223 14.42 24.80 2.04
CA PRO A 223 14.49 24.01 0.79
C PRO A 223 13.36 22.99 0.59
N LEU A 224 12.37 22.92 1.49
CA LEU A 224 11.34 21.87 1.51
C LEU A 224 10.21 22.05 0.47
N GLY A 225 9.83 23.29 0.16
CA GLY A 225 8.61 23.59 -0.60
C GLY A 225 8.58 23.01 -2.03
N GLN A 226 9.74 22.69 -2.59
CA GLN A 226 9.86 22.10 -3.93
C GLN A 226 9.34 20.65 -4.00
N GLY A 227 9.17 19.99 -2.85
CA GLY A 227 8.70 18.61 -2.77
C GLY A 227 7.22 18.44 -2.45
N ILE A 228 6.47 19.48 -2.12
CA ILE A 228 5.06 19.33 -1.67
C ILE A 228 4.23 18.60 -2.74
N PRO A 229 3.41 17.58 -2.40
CA PRO A 229 3.04 17.14 -1.06
C PRO A 229 3.92 16.02 -0.47
N HIS A 230 5.06 15.71 -1.08
CA HIS A 230 6.06 14.77 -0.60
C HIS A 230 7.34 15.50 -0.17
N TRP A 231 8.48 14.82 -0.11
CA TRP A 231 9.77 15.45 0.16
C TRP A 231 10.52 15.79 -1.12
N PRO A 232 11.38 16.82 -1.15
CA PRO A 232 12.45 16.85 -2.14
C PRO A 232 13.40 15.67 -1.87
N TYR A 233 14.22 15.29 -2.85
CA TYR A 233 15.31 14.34 -2.60
C TYR A 233 16.14 14.82 -1.40
N SER A 234 16.12 14.02 -0.35
CA SER A 234 16.57 14.39 0.99
C SER A 234 16.73 13.16 1.88
N SER A 235 17.18 13.37 3.12
CA SER A 235 17.13 12.35 4.17
C SER A 235 15.71 11.90 4.54
N MET A 236 14.70 12.75 4.33
CA MET A 236 13.29 12.42 4.62
C MET A 236 12.65 11.60 3.48
N ALA A 237 13.08 11.80 2.24
CA ALA A 237 12.53 11.12 1.07
C ALA A 237 12.68 9.59 1.07
N GLY A 238 13.57 9.04 1.90
CA GLY A 238 13.73 7.59 2.04
C GLY A 238 12.58 6.89 2.79
N GLY A 239 11.70 7.66 3.43
CA GLY A 239 10.58 7.17 4.23
C GLY A 239 9.31 6.89 3.42
N VAL A 240 8.20 6.67 4.13
CA VAL A 240 6.88 6.32 3.55
C VAL A 240 6.42 7.34 2.52
N MET A 241 6.63 8.63 2.78
CA MET A 241 6.16 9.69 1.87
C MET A 241 6.98 9.78 0.59
N GLY A 242 8.20 9.25 0.55
CA GLY A 242 8.99 9.30 -0.68
C GLY A 242 9.42 10.71 -1.10
N PHE A 243 9.95 10.82 -2.31
CA PHE A 243 10.22 12.10 -2.96
C PHE A 243 9.06 12.51 -3.89
N SER A 244 9.00 13.79 -4.31
CA SER A 244 8.00 14.25 -5.28
C SER A 244 8.48 14.16 -6.72
N ILE A 245 7.80 13.35 -7.53
CA ILE A 245 8.12 13.15 -8.95
C ILE A 245 7.79 14.41 -9.75
N GLY A 246 8.80 15.01 -10.37
CA GLY A 246 8.62 16.26 -11.13
C GLY A 246 8.58 17.52 -10.27
N GLY A 247 8.79 17.40 -8.95
CA GLY A 247 8.74 18.50 -8.00
C GLY A 247 7.32 18.82 -7.53
N GLN A 248 7.08 20.06 -7.09
CA GLN A 248 5.85 20.45 -6.42
C GLN A 248 4.57 20.09 -7.21
N GLY A 249 3.64 19.43 -6.53
CA GLY A 249 2.40 18.88 -7.10
C GLY A 249 2.56 17.48 -7.70
N GLY A 250 3.76 16.90 -7.60
CA GLY A 250 4.09 15.58 -8.12
C GLY A 250 3.57 14.44 -7.26
N GLU A 251 3.57 13.24 -7.84
CA GLU A 251 3.26 12.00 -7.15
C GLU A 251 4.44 11.52 -6.28
N GLY A 252 4.15 10.64 -5.33
CA GLY A 252 5.16 10.05 -4.44
C GLY A 252 6.01 9.02 -5.16
N GLY A 253 7.32 9.21 -5.15
CA GLY A 253 8.30 8.28 -5.70
C GLY A 253 9.14 7.63 -4.59
N ASP A 254 9.58 6.39 -4.84
CA ASP A 254 10.44 5.68 -3.90
C ASP A 254 11.91 6.15 -3.99
N PHE A 255 12.48 6.59 -2.86
CA PHE A 255 13.90 6.87 -2.75
C PHE A 255 14.59 5.78 -1.93
N ALA A 256 15.30 4.87 -2.59
CA ALA A 256 15.93 3.72 -1.96
C ALA A 256 17.19 4.04 -1.11
N CYS A 257 17.46 5.32 -0.84
CA CYS A 257 18.63 5.77 -0.10
C CYS A 257 18.26 6.20 1.32
N THR A 258 19.10 5.83 2.28
CA THR A 258 19.19 6.44 3.60
C THR A 258 20.40 7.38 3.61
N ALA A 259 20.15 8.69 3.71
CA ALA A 259 21.20 9.71 3.81
C ALA A 259 21.49 10.04 5.28
N VAL A 260 22.72 9.81 5.74
CA VAL A 260 23.13 10.08 7.14
C VAL A 260 24.35 10.98 7.18
N SER A 261 24.35 11.93 8.13
CA SER A 261 25.56 12.72 8.44
C SER A 261 26.44 11.94 9.41
N GLN A 262 27.70 11.67 9.01
CA GLN A 262 28.70 11.00 9.84
C GLN A 262 30.01 11.77 9.75
N ASN A 263 30.53 12.26 10.87
CA ASN A 263 31.80 13.00 10.94
C ASN A 263 31.89 14.18 9.96
N GLY A 264 30.77 14.90 9.76
CA GLY A 264 30.71 16.05 8.85
C GLY A 264 30.62 15.71 7.36
N VAL A 265 30.48 14.43 7.00
CA VAL A 265 30.22 14.01 5.62
C VAL A 265 28.88 13.27 5.50
N VAL A 266 28.22 13.40 4.35
CA VAL A 266 26.98 12.69 4.06
C VAL A 266 27.30 11.32 3.47
N ARG A 267 26.77 10.25 4.06
CA ARG A 267 26.86 8.88 3.54
C ARG A 267 25.52 8.47 2.96
N LEU A 268 25.54 7.85 1.79
CA LEU A 268 24.37 7.28 1.13
C LEU A 268 24.37 5.78 1.32
N LEU A 269 23.52 5.30 2.21
CA LEU A 269 23.34 3.87 2.49
C LEU A 269 22.13 3.36 1.72
N ALA A 270 22.13 2.09 1.33
CA ALA A 270 20.89 1.45 0.90
C ALA A 270 19.88 1.46 2.04
N ARG A 271 18.61 1.74 1.75
CA ARG A 271 17.53 1.55 2.71
C ARG A 271 17.45 0.08 3.09
N ASP A 272 17.49 -0.20 4.39
CA ASP A 272 17.34 -1.54 4.95
C ASP A 272 15.88 -1.73 5.39
N GLY A 273 15.18 -2.65 4.74
CA GLY A 273 13.77 -2.93 5.01
C GLY A 273 12.79 -1.97 4.31
N GLU A 274 11.53 -2.10 4.73
CA GLU A 274 10.42 -1.28 4.22
C GLU A 274 10.54 0.17 4.67
N PRO A 275 10.09 1.14 3.85
CA PRO A 275 10.04 2.53 4.27
C PRO A 275 9.16 2.70 5.51
N VAL A 276 9.67 3.48 6.46
CA VAL A 276 8.95 3.92 7.66
C VAL A 276 8.81 5.43 7.61
N PHE A 277 7.91 6.00 8.40
CA PHE A 277 7.88 7.45 8.59
C PHE A 277 9.19 7.92 9.22
N SER A 278 9.78 8.96 8.63
CA SER A 278 10.94 9.67 9.18
C SER A 278 10.57 10.40 10.48
N ASP A 279 11.57 10.86 11.23
CA ASP A 279 11.33 11.69 12.42
C ASP A 279 10.65 13.02 12.09
N PHE A 280 10.93 13.62 10.93
CA PHE A 280 10.18 14.77 10.40
C PHE A 280 8.71 14.43 10.13
N ASP A 281 8.44 13.28 9.48
CA ASP A 281 7.07 12.81 9.26
C ASP A 281 6.35 12.65 10.61
N LEU A 282 6.97 11.93 11.54
CA LEU A 282 6.43 11.67 12.87
C LEU A 282 6.23 12.95 13.69
N TYR A 283 7.05 13.98 13.51
CA TYR A 283 6.85 15.28 14.14
C TYR A 283 5.59 15.98 13.61
N LEU A 284 5.41 16.01 12.29
CA LEU A 284 4.23 16.59 11.66
C LEU A 284 2.95 15.81 12.05
N MET A 285 3.08 14.50 12.20
CA MET A 285 2.03 13.60 12.70
C MET A 285 1.84 13.63 14.22
N GLU A 286 2.60 14.44 14.96
CA GLU A 286 2.50 14.57 16.43
C GLU A 286 2.93 13.35 17.25
N LEU A 287 3.66 12.42 16.65
CA LEU A 287 4.10 11.18 17.30
C LEU A 287 5.44 11.33 18.00
N VAL A 288 6.23 12.35 17.67
CA VAL A 288 7.50 12.66 18.35
C VAL A 288 7.63 14.16 18.66
N PRO A 289 8.23 14.55 19.80
CA PRO A 289 8.50 15.95 20.12
C PRO A 289 9.70 16.49 19.30
N PRO A 290 9.86 17.84 19.17
CA PRO A 290 10.96 18.44 18.43
C PRO A 290 12.36 17.94 18.84
N ALA A 291 12.56 17.60 20.11
CA ALA A 291 13.83 17.12 20.63
C ALA A 291 14.24 15.73 20.11
N GLN A 292 13.33 14.99 19.47
CA GLN A 292 13.59 13.68 18.85
C GLN A 292 13.75 13.75 17.33
N VAL A 293 13.72 14.94 16.73
CA VAL A 293 13.91 15.14 15.30
C VAL A 293 15.36 15.52 15.05
N ALA A 294 16.08 14.69 14.30
CA ALA A 294 17.43 14.99 13.86
C ALA A 294 17.42 16.06 12.75
N ASP A 295 18.57 16.71 12.56
CA ASP A 295 18.73 17.63 11.42
C ASP A 295 18.64 16.85 10.10
N GLY A 296 17.77 17.33 9.23
CA GLY A 296 17.56 16.83 7.89
C GLY A 296 18.54 17.43 6.88
N ILE A 297 18.65 16.76 5.73
CA ILE A 297 19.53 17.13 4.64
C ILE A 297 18.74 17.09 3.35
N VAL A 298 18.70 18.21 2.62
CA VAL A 298 18.15 18.27 1.26
C VAL A 298 19.29 18.36 0.26
N PHE A 299 19.27 17.56 -0.80
CA PHE A 299 20.30 17.66 -1.84
C PHE A 299 20.08 18.95 -2.65
N ALA A 300 21.13 19.77 -2.81
CA ALA A 300 20.96 21.06 -3.50
C ALA A 300 20.62 20.89 -4.99
N ASP A 301 21.18 19.85 -5.63
CA ASP A 301 20.90 19.48 -7.01
C ASP A 301 19.94 18.27 -7.04
N GLN A 302 18.65 18.56 -7.18
CA GLN A 302 17.58 17.56 -7.22
C GLN A 302 17.67 16.66 -8.46
N THR A 303 18.17 17.18 -9.59
CA THR A 303 18.34 16.40 -10.82
C THR A 303 19.48 15.40 -10.67
N ALA A 304 20.61 15.82 -10.11
CA ALA A 304 21.71 14.90 -9.79
C ALA A 304 21.29 13.86 -8.75
N ALA A 305 20.43 14.25 -7.79
CA ALA A 305 19.94 13.34 -6.75
C ALA A 305 19.14 12.14 -7.31
N GLN A 306 18.44 12.31 -8.44
CA GLN A 306 17.72 11.23 -9.13
C GLN A 306 18.63 10.06 -9.54
N GLN A 307 19.90 10.34 -9.78
CA GLN A 307 20.87 9.38 -10.30
C GLN A 307 21.73 8.73 -9.20
N LEU A 308 21.46 9.06 -7.94
CA LEU A 308 22.23 8.54 -6.81
C LEU A 308 22.08 7.03 -6.69
N ARG A 309 23.21 6.37 -6.43
CA ARG A 309 23.26 4.96 -6.04
C ARG A 309 23.40 4.90 -4.51
N CYS A 310 22.75 3.96 -3.85
CA CYS A 310 22.77 3.90 -2.38
C CYS A 310 23.70 2.77 -1.94
N ALA A 311 25.00 2.90 -2.18
CA ALA A 311 25.97 1.80 -2.06
C ALA A 311 27.03 2.00 -0.97
N GLY A 312 26.77 2.91 -0.02
CA GLY A 312 27.69 3.23 1.07
C GLY A 312 28.71 4.33 0.74
N GLN A 313 28.60 4.97 -0.43
CA GLN A 313 29.53 6.02 -0.80
C GLN A 313 29.30 7.31 -0.02
N THR A 314 30.35 8.13 0.03
CA THR A 314 30.25 9.52 0.48
C THR A 314 29.62 10.37 -0.62
N PHE A 315 28.60 11.15 -0.28
CA PHE A 315 28.06 12.18 -1.16
C PHE A 315 28.95 13.42 -1.09
N THR A 316 29.34 13.94 -2.26
CA THR A 316 30.25 15.09 -2.42
C THR A 316 29.57 16.34 -2.96
N GLY A 317 28.29 16.25 -3.35
CA GLY A 317 27.52 17.40 -3.81
C GLY A 317 27.15 18.35 -2.67
N ALA A 318 26.65 19.52 -3.03
CA ALA A 318 26.14 20.47 -2.05
C ALA A 318 24.85 19.96 -1.40
N VAL A 319 24.71 20.23 -0.11
CA VAL A 319 23.50 19.93 0.67
C VAL A 319 23.01 21.17 1.38
N LEU A 320 21.70 21.22 1.59
CA LEU A 320 21.00 22.27 2.33
C LEU A 320 20.51 21.66 3.64
N PRO A 321 21.07 22.07 4.80
CA PRO A 321 20.60 21.58 6.09
C PRO A 321 19.21 22.15 6.40
N VAL A 322 18.40 21.36 7.11
CA VAL A 322 17.09 21.79 7.60
C VAL A 322 16.82 21.15 8.95
N SER A 323 16.28 21.91 9.89
CA SER A 323 15.95 21.42 11.23
C SER A 323 14.45 21.58 11.50
N VAL A 324 13.95 20.87 12.50
CA VAL A 324 12.58 21.10 13.00
C VAL A 324 12.42 22.52 13.56
N GLN A 325 13.51 23.17 13.99
CA GLN A 325 13.45 24.55 14.47
C GLN A 325 13.15 25.54 13.34
N ASP A 326 13.58 25.26 12.09
CA ASP A 326 13.21 26.06 10.92
C ASP A 326 11.71 25.99 10.65
N VAL A 327 11.12 24.79 10.81
CA VAL A 327 9.67 24.57 10.72
C VAL A 327 8.95 25.39 11.80
N ILE A 328 9.39 25.29 13.05
CA ILE A 328 8.80 26.02 14.18
C ILE A 328 8.93 27.53 14.00
N ALA A 329 10.07 28.02 13.53
CA ALA A 329 10.27 29.44 13.24
C ALA A 329 9.33 29.94 12.15
N ARG A 330 9.01 29.08 11.16
CA ARG A 330 8.20 29.46 10.01
C ARG A 330 6.69 29.35 10.23
N TYR A 331 6.24 28.32 10.94
CA TYR A 331 4.83 27.96 11.10
C TYR A 331 4.35 27.95 12.56
N GLY A 332 5.22 28.23 13.52
CA GLY A 332 4.96 28.02 14.93
C GLY A 332 5.11 26.55 15.32
N ALA A 333 5.05 26.28 16.62
CA ALA A 333 5.07 24.92 17.12
C ALA A 333 3.82 24.15 16.65
N ARG A 334 4.02 22.89 16.25
CA ARG A 334 2.93 21.96 15.95
C ARG A 334 1.96 21.89 17.15
N ARG A 335 0.66 22.11 16.92
CA ARG A 335 -0.39 22.04 17.95
C ARG A 335 -1.60 21.22 17.50
N PRO A 336 -2.14 20.32 18.35
CA PRO A 336 -1.64 19.92 19.68
C PRO A 336 -0.19 19.34 19.69
N SER A 337 0.40 19.19 20.87
CA SER A 337 1.78 18.67 21.04
C SER A 337 1.80 17.16 21.25
N ALA A 338 2.95 16.53 20.94
CA ALA A 338 3.17 15.11 21.22
C ALA A 338 2.81 14.76 22.68
N GLY A 339 1.90 13.81 22.86
CA GLY A 339 1.32 13.42 24.15
C GLY A 339 -0.10 13.93 24.41
N ASP A 340 -0.47 15.08 23.85
CA ASP A 340 -1.85 15.62 23.87
C ASP A 340 -2.64 15.22 22.61
N ALA A 341 -1.91 14.82 21.57
CA ALA A 341 -2.36 14.27 20.31
C ALA A 341 -3.43 13.19 20.42
N GLN A 342 -4.37 13.19 19.48
CA GLN A 342 -5.05 11.94 19.12
C GLN A 342 -4.04 11.02 18.42
N SER A 343 -3.81 9.83 18.99
CA SER A 343 -2.94 8.79 18.42
C SER A 343 -3.69 7.49 18.09
N GLN A 344 -5.01 7.49 18.33
CA GLN A 344 -5.89 6.38 18.00
C GLN A 344 -7.03 6.90 17.12
N PHE A 345 -7.13 6.35 15.92
CA PHE A 345 -8.09 6.77 14.91
C PHE A 345 -9.01 5.61 14.55
N ARG A 346 -10.25 5.94 14.20
CA ARG A 346 -11.22 5.00 13.65
C ARG A 346 -11.36 5.27 12.15
N ALA A 347 -11.05 4.26 11.34
CA ALA A 347 -11.21 4.32 9.89
C ALA A 347 -12.33 3.37 9.45
N ALA A 348 -13.22 3.84 8.58
CA ALA A 348 -14.17 2.98 7.87
C ALA A 348 -13.70 2.72 6.44
N THR A 349 -14.06 1.56 5.89
CA THR A 349 -13.77 1.20 4.51
C THR A 349 -15.06 1.04 3.72
N ILE A 350 -15.15 1.73 2.59
CA ILE A 350 -16.32 1.83 1.74
C ILE A 350 -15.97 1.31 0.35
N LEU A 351 -16.59 0.20 -0.04
CA LEU A 351 -16.63 -0.27 -1.42
C LEU A 351 -17.78 0.42 -2.16
N VAL A 352 -17.47 1.20 -3.19
CA VAL A 352 -18.51 1.78 -4.06
C VAL A 352 -18.63 0.92 -5.31
N SER A 353 -19.77 0.27 -5.50
CA SER A 353 -19.97 -0.66 -6.62
C SER A 353 -20.84 -0.06 -7.74
N ARG A 354 -20.50 -0.37 -9.00
CA ARG A 354 -21.24 0.09 -10.20
C ARG A 354 -22.36 -0.83 -10.64
N ASP A 355 -22.18 -2.14 -10.51
CA ASP A 355 -23.00 -3.15 -11.20
C ASP A 355 -23.95 -3.91 -10.26
N GLY A 356 -24.34 -3.28 -9.15
CA GLY A 356 -25.09 -3.87 -8.05
C GLY A 356 -24.24 -4.01 -6.80
N LEU A 357 -24.82 -4.60 -5.75
CA LEU A 357 -24.08 -4.94 -4.54
C LEU A 357 -22.96 -5.95 -4.87
N ALA A 358 -21.79 -5.75 -4.26
CA ALA A 358 -20.64 -6.64 -4.38
C ALA A 358 -20.98 -8.08 -3.97
N SER A 359 -20.29 -9.07 -4.56
CA SER A 359 -20.50 -10.48 -4.20
C SER A 359 -20.04 -10.77 -2.77
N GLN A 360 -20.45 -11.91 -2.23
CA GLN A 360 -20.02 -12.35 -0.89
C GLN A 360 -18.49 -12.49 -0.81
N GLU A 361 -17.87 -13.05 -1.85
CA GLU A 361 -16.43 -13.23 -1.96
C GLU A 361 -15.68 -11.90 -1.97
N THR A 362 -16.19 -10.89 -2.69
CA THR A 362 -15.64 -9.54 -2.66
C THR A 362 -15.76 -8.94 -1.27
N MET A 363 -16.93 -9.03 -0.63
CA MET A 363 -17.13 -8.51 0.73
C MET A 363 -16.18 -9.19 1.75
N TRP A 364 -15.97 -10.50 1.65
CA TRP A 364 -15.04 -11.24 2.50
C TRP A 364 -13.60 -10.85 2.26
N LEU A 365 -13.17 -10.77 0.99
CA LEU A 365 -11.81 -10.38 0.62
C LEU A 365 -11.46 -8.98 1.13
N TYR A 366 -12.30 -7.99 0.86
CA TYR A 366 -12.04 -6.62 1.31
C TYR A 366 -12.15 -6.46 2.83
N SER A 367 -12.96 -7.27 3.50
CA SER A 367 -12.97 -7.33 4.98
C SER A 367 -11.65 -7.86 5.53
N TRP A 368 -11.08 -8.88 4.88
CA TRP A 368 -9.77 -9.43 5.24
C TRP A 368 -8.63 -8.44 4.95
N LEU A 369 -8.65 -7.78 3.78
CA LEU A 369 -7.69 -6.73 3.42
C LEU A 369 -7.76 -5.54 4.40
N THR A 370 -8.95 -5.14 4.82
CA THR A 370 -9.14 -4.07 5.80
C THR A 370 -8.63 -4.45 7.19
N ALA A 371 -8.89 -5.69 7.63
CA ALA A 371 -8.41 -6.18 8.94
C ALA A 371 -6.88 -6.18 9.06
N ARG A 372 -6.16 -6.16 7.93
CA ARG A 372 -4.69 -6.14 7.92
C ARG A 372 -4.10 -4.80 8.38
N ALA A 373 -4.87 -3.70 8.39
CA ALA A 373 -4.49 -2.44 9.03
C ALA A 373 -4.33 -2.54 10.56
N GLU A 374 -4.93 -3.57 11.18
CA GLU A 374 -4.84 -3.80 12.63
C GLU A 374 -3.63 -4.67 13.02
N ARG A 375 -2.82 -5.10 12.04
CA ARG A 375 -1.65 -5.96 12.30
C ARG A 375 -0.55 -5.20 13.01
N ARG A 376 0.02 -5.83 14.04
CA ARG A 376 1.17 -5.31 14.80
C ARG A 376 2.50 -5.96 14.43
N SER A 377 2.46 -6.94 13.54
CA SER A 377 3.62 -7.64 13.02
C SER A 377 3.60 -7.54 11.50
N PRO A 378 4.76 -7.45 10.84
CA PRO A 378 4.83 -7.45 9.38
C PRO A 378 4.12 -8.66 8.76
N VAL A 379 3.36 -8.44 7.69
CA VAL A 379 2.69 -9.48 6.88
C VAL A 379 3.00 -9.29 5.40
N ALA A 380 3.01 -10.37 4.61
CA ALA A 380 3.27 -10.27 3.18
C ALA A 380 2.24 -9.40 2.48
N VAL A 381 2.70 -8.50 1.60
CA VAL A 381 1.89 -7.53 0.86
C VAL A 381 2.19 -7.59 -0.64
N HIS A 382 1.22 -7.19 -1.45
CA HIS A 382 1.33 -7.11 -2.91
C HIS A 382 0.55 -5.89 -3.42
N GLU A 383 1.25 -4.97 -4.09
CA GLU A 383 0.70 -3.76 -4.71
C GLU A 383 1.36 -3.57 -6.08
N GLY A 384 0.59 -3.78 -7.16
CA GLY A 384 1.17 -3.82 -8.51
C GLY A 384 2.27 -4.87 -8.60
N PHE A 385 3.47 -4.51 -9.07
CA PHE A 385 4.63 -5.42 -9.09
C PHE A 385 5.43 -5.44 -7.78
N LEU A 386 5.08 -4.58 -6.82
CA LEU A 386 5.74 -4.55 -5.52
C LEU A 386 5.20 -5.67 -4.65
N LYS A 387 6.07 -6.63 -4.30
CA LYS A 387 5.81 -7.68 -3.33
C LYS A 387 6.75 -7.49 -2.16
N SER A 388 6.22 -7.38 -0.94
CA SER A 388 7.02 -7.24 0.26
C SER A 388 6.72 -8.32 1.30
N ILE A 389 7.74 -8.59 2.12
CA ILE A 389 8.02 -9.75 2.99
C ILE A 389 8.54 -10.95 2.19
N PRO A 390 9.57 -11.65 2.71
CA PRO A 390 10.02 -12.89 2.12
C PRO A 390 8.86 -13.86 1.98
N GLY A 391 8.76 -14.52 0.83
CA GLY A 391 7.85 -15.64 0.66
C GLY A 391 8.13 -16.74 1.70
N ALA A 392 7.34 -17.81 1.67
CA ALA A 392 7.59 -18.92 2.57
C ALA A 392 8.91 -19.62 2.21
N PRO A 393 9.79 -19.96 3.18
CA PRO A 393 10.88 -20.90 2.92
C PRO A 393 10.31 -22.27 2.52
N ALA A 394 10.95 -22.92 1.54
CA ALA A 394 10.49 -24.19 0.99
C ALA A 394 11.42 -25.35 1.39
N ASN A 395 10.99 -26.60 1.13
CA ASN A 395 11.82 -27.80 1.29
C ASN A 395 12.49 -27.93 2.67
N LEU A 396 11.74 -27.63 3.75
CA LEU A 396 12.25 -27.87 5.10
C LEU A 396 12.52 -29.38 5.26
N THR A 397 13.78 -29.70 5.51
CA THR A 397 14.27 -31.06 5.76
C THR A 397 15.02 -31.06 7.08
N ALA A 398 14.93 -32.18 7.79
CA ALA A 398 15.62 -32.40 9.05
C ALA A 398 16.46 -33.67 8.97
N SER A 399 17.68 -33.63 9.48
CA SER A 399 18.52 -34.81 9.69
C SER A 399 19.04 -34.82 11.12
N ALA A 400 18.93 -35.96 11.80
CA ALA A 400 19.43 -36.13 13.17
C ALA A 400 20.74 -36.93 13.18
N ALA A 401 21.69 -36.51 14.01
CA ALA A 401 22.92 -37.24 14.30
C ALA A 401 23.23 -37.11 15.80
N GLY A 402 23.09 -38.21 16.53
CA GLY A 402 23.19 -38.21 18.00
C GLY A 402 22.16 -37.27 18.62
N SER A 403 22.62 -36.35 19.46
CA SER A 403 21.81 -35.32 20.13
C SER A 403 21.66 -34.02 19.32
N SER A 404 22.04 -34.02 18.04
CA SER A 404 21.99 -32.84 17.18
C SER A 404 21.00 -33.01 16.03
N VAL A 405 20.21 -31.97 15.78
CA VAL A 405 19.30 -31.88 14.62
C VAL A 405 19.83 -30.79 13.69
N THR A 406 19.98 -31.12 12.42
CA THR A 406 20.29 -30.14 11.37
C THR A 406 19.05 -29.92 10.54
N LEU A 407 18.61 -28.67 10.47
CA LEU A 407 17.52 -28.23 9.62
C LEU A 407 18.10 -27.58 8.36
N ARG A 408 17.51 -27.88 7.21
CA ARG A 408 17.83 -27.24 5.93
C ARG A 408 16.53 -26.86 5.24
N TRP A 409 16.49 -25.67 4.69
CA TRP A 409 15.38 -25.19 3.88
C TRP A 409 15.94 -24.42 2.69
N THR A 410 15.11 -24.26 1.67
CA THR A 410 15.35 -23.37 0.54
C THR A 410 14.84 -21.99 0.91
N ALA A 411 15.66 -20.96 0.67
CA ALA A 411 15.21 -19.59 0.84
C ALA A 411 14.00 -19.31 -0.08
N PRO A 412 13.13 -18.38 0.30
CA PRO A 412 12.02 -17.97 -0.55
C PRO A 412 12.53 -17.58 -1.93
N SER A 413 11.87 -18.08 -2.97
CA SER A 413 12.10 -17.65 -4.36
C SER A 413 11.23 -16.45 -4.76
N THR A 414 10.46 -15.95 -3.79
CA THR A 414 9.42 -14.94 -3.93
C THR A 414 9.49 -13.95 -2.77
N GLY A 415 9.02 -12.73 -2.97
CA GLY A 415 9.14 -11.64 -2.00
C GLY A 415 10.58 -11.18 -1.74
N ASN A 416 10.77 -10.36 -0.71
CA ASN A 416 12.07 -9.83 -0.32
C ASN A 416 13.01 -10.92 0.23
N ALA A 417 14.33 -10.71 0.18
CA ALA A 417 15.25 -11.62 0.84
C ALA A 417 15.01 -11.61 2.37
N PRO A 418 14.91 -12.78 3.04
CA PRO A 418 14.70 -12.82 4.48
C PRO A 418 15.91 -12.35 5.24
N ALA A 419 15.72 -11.36 6.12
CA ALA A 419 16.72 -10.91 7.09
C ALA A 419 16.97 -11.95 8.19
N ALA A 420 15.96 -12.76 8.51
CA ALA A 420 16.00 -13.80 9.52
C ALA A 420 14.99 -14.93 9.22
N TYR A 421 15.18 -16.08 9.87
CA TYR A 421 14.18 -17.16 9.92
C TYR A 421 13.81 -17.47 11.37
N GLN A 422 12.51 -17.59 11.64
CA GLN A 422 12.00 -18.12 12.90
C GLN A 422 11.99 -19.65 12.86
N LEU A 423 12.64 -20.30 13.82
CA LEU A 423 12.62 -21.74 13.99
C LEU A 423 11.77 -22.10 15.21
N GLU A 424 10.79 -22.98 14.97
CA GLU A 424 9.87 -23.48 15.99
C GLU A 424 9.91 -25.01 16.03
N ALA A 425 9.92 -25.57 17.24
CA ALA A 425 9.85 -27.01 17.46
C ALA A 425 8.95 -27.31 18.66
N GLY A 426 8.08 -28.29 18.53
CA GLY A 426 7.18 -28.74 19.59
C GLY A 426 7.18 -30.24 19.80
N SER A 427 6.76 -30.65 21.00
CA SER A 427 6.57 -32.06 21.37
C SER A 427 5.33 -32.69 20.71
N THR A 428 4.45 -31.87 20.15
CA THR A 428 3.25 -32.26 19.39
C THR A 428 3.06 -31.34 18.19
N SER A 429 2.24 -31.76 17.22
CA SER A 429 1.94 -30.96 16.03
C SER A 429 1.31 -29.62 16.41
N GLY A 430 1.84 -28.52 15.86
CA GLY A 430 1.39 -27.16 16.17
C GLY A 430 1.92 -26.56 17.47
N SER A 431 2.72 -27.30 18.25
CA SER A 431 3.36 -26.78 19.47
C SER A 431 4.75 -26.16 19.18
N THR A 432 5.22 -25.29 20.09
CA THR A 432 6.56 -24.66 20.04
C THR A 432 7.31 -24.78 21.37
N ASP A 433 6.96 -25.77 22.21
CA ASP A 433 7.45 -25.95 23.59
C ASP A 433 8.91 -26.45 23.70
N LEU A 434 9.50 -26.94 22.60
CA LEU A 434 10.87 -27.44 22.60
C LEU A 434 11.89 -26.41 22.10
N ALA A 435 11.51 -25.54 21.17
CA ALA A 435 12.34 -24.43 20.69
C ALA A 435 11.50 -23.36 20.01
N ASN A 436 11.88 -22.09 20.21
CA ASN A 436 11.33 -20.93 19.51
C ASN A 436 12.39 -19.82 19.46
N PHE A 437 13.12 -19.68 18.35
CA PHE A 437 14.20 -18.69 18.22
C PHE A 437 14.48 -18.28 16.77
N SER A 438 15.01 -17.07 16.59
CA SER A 438 15.36 -16.53 15.27
C SER A 438 16.80 -16.84 14.87
N THR A 439 17.04 -16.96 13.56
CA THR A 439 18.38 -17.10 12.96
C THR A 439 18.64 -15.92 12.01
N ALA A 440 19.88 -15.45 11.90
CA ALA A 440 20.26 -14.52 10.83
C ALA A 440 20.12 -15.21 9.44
N ALA A 441 19.99 -14.43 8.35
CA ALA A 441 19.78 -14.87 6.96
C ALA A 441 20.79 -15.90 6.36
N GLN A 442 21.69 -16.47 7.15
CA GLN A 442 22.67 -17.45 6.69
C GLN A 442 22.06 -18.84 6.51
N ARG A 443 22.46 -19.50 5.41
CA ARG A 443 21.88 -20.75 4.87
C ARG A 443 22.02 -22.01 5.75
N ARG A 444 22.63 -21.96 6.95
CA ARG A 444 22.87 -23.15 7.81
C ARG A 444 23.05 -22.80 9.29
N ARG A 445 22.35 -23.50 10.19
CA ARG A 445 22.73 -23.67 11.61
C ARG A 445 22.38 -25.08 12.09
N SER A 446 23.18 -25.61 13.02
CA SER A 446 22.91 -26.87 13.72
C SER A 446 22.31 -26.59 15.10
N LEU A 447 21.29 -27.38 15.47
CA LEU A 447 20.74 -27.42 16.83
C LEU A 447 21.44 -28.54 17.59
N ARG A 448 22.00 -28.24 18.77
CA ARG A 448 22.45 -29.23 19.75
C ARG A 448 21.42 -29.29 20.86
N SER A 449 20.83 -30.45 21.16
CA SER A 449 19.99 -30.57 22.35
C SER A 449 20.88 -30.45 23.60
N ALA A 450 20.53 -29.55 24.52
CA ALA A 450 21.03 -29.65 25.88
C ALA A 450 20.56 -31.00 26.45
N SER A 451 21.48 -31.78 26.99
CA SER A 451 21.20 -33.07 27.60
C SER A 451 20.09 -32.96 28.64
N ARG A 452 19.02 -33.75 28.49
CA ARG A 452 18.09 -34.04 29.59
C ARG A 452 18.89 -34.53 30.80
N PRO A 453 18.69 -34.02 32.03
CA PRO A 453 19.23 -34.67 33.21
C PRO A 453 18.66 -36.09 33.27
N ALA A 454 19.53 -37.07 33.50
CA ALA A 454 19.15 -38.46 33.63
C ALA A 454 18.07 -38.62 34.70
N ARG A 455 17.02 -39.38 34.38
CA ARG A 455 16.04 -39.86 35.36
C ARG A 455 16.76 -40.88 36.24
N THR A 456 17.10 -40.51 37.46
CA THR A 456 17.48 -41.49 38.48
C THR A 456 16.22 -42.26 38.89
N THR A 457 16.32 -43.59 38.81
CA THR A 457 15.34 -44.56 39.31
C THR A 457 15.08 -44.41 40.80
#